data_AF-A0A1H7RWI9-F1
#
_entry.id   AF-A0A1H7RWI9-F1
#
_cell.length_a   1.000
_cell.length_b   1.000
_cell.length_c   1.000
_cell.angle_alpha   90.00
_cell.angle_beta   90.00
_cell.angle_gamma   90.00
#
_symmetry.space_group_name_H-M   'P 1'
#
loop_
_entity.id
_entity.type
_entity.pdbx_description
1 polymer ?
#
loop_
_entity_poly.entity_id
_entity_poly.type
_entity_poly.pdbx_seq_one_letter_code
_entity_poly.pdbx_strand_id
1 'polypeptide(L)'
;MKRMTLMVAVMGTLGLAGCATTTDPHEGGLLGGIQGMGSGAYDQRVQEREDRLEQLRQAQQELQTEREDLEARKTRQRREVALERERLAALDRDVTGLSRQVESLSDRHGEEDQRVQALQTRLDDLRGRMNTQQSALDALEGSGMGDAETDLRRRQLEEQRNALREEFDLLMELSLDLAR
;
A
#
# COMPACT_ATOMS: atom_id res chain seq x y z
N MET A 1 83.88 -16.58 -39.58
CA MET A 1 82.69 -15.73 -39.31
C MET A 1 81.62 -16.07 -40.34
N LYS A 2 80.44 -16.52 -39.88
CA LYS A 2 79.13 -16.66 -40.57
C LYS A 2 79.17 -17.30 -41.98
N ARG A 3 78.56 -18.45 -42.22
CA ARG A 3 77.10 -18.66 -42.30
C ARG A 3 76.85 -20.18 -42.22
N MET A 4 76.18 -20.64 -41.17
CA MET A 4 74.72 -20.77 -41.11
C MET A 4 74.25 -22.00 -41.89
N THR A 5 74.50 -23.15 -41.26
CA THR A 5 74.11 -24.49 -41.65
C THR A 5 72.60 -24.61 -41.54
N LEU A 6 71.96 -24.78 -42.69
CA LEU A 6 70.59 -25.23 -42.81
C LEU A 6 70.55 -26.74 -42.56
N MET A 7 69.43 -27.20 -42.02
CA MET A 7 68.81 -28.52 -42.25
C MET A 7 68.99 -29.61 -41.16
N VAL A 8 67.83 -29.94 -40.57
CA VAL A 8 67.31 -31.29 -40.22
C VAL A 8 67.26 -31.69 -38.74
N ALA A 9 66.05 -32.17 -38.38
CA ALA A 9 65.65 -33.07 -37.30
C ALA A 9 65.37 -32.45 -35.92
N VAL A 10 64.11 -32.26 -35.53
CA VAL A 10 63.10 -33.26 -35.06
C VAL A 10 63.12 -33.36 -33.52
N MET A 11 61.92 -33.39 -32.95
CA MET A 11 61.58 -33.77 -31.57
C MET A 11 61.88 -32.76 -30.45
N GLY A 12 60.84 -32.07 -30.01
CA GLY A 12 60.85 -31.20 -28.83
C GLY A 12 59.44 -30.89 -28.32
N THR A 13 58.58 -31.89 -28.27
CA THR A 13 57.33 -31.89 -27.49
C THR A 13 57.65 -31.68 -26.01
N LEU A 14 57.29 -30.52 -25.45
CA LEU A 14 57.06 -30.25 -24.03
C LEU A 14 56.37 -28.87 -24.02
N GLY A 15 55.05 -28.76 -23.89
CA GLY A 15 54.24 -29.37 -22.84
C GLY A 15 54.01 -28.35 -21.73
N LEU A 16 53.46 -27.18 -22.04
CA LEU A 16 52.83 -26.25 -21.08
C LEU A 16 51.65 -25.55 -21.76
N ALA A 17 50.69 -26.35 -22.24
CA ALA A 17 49.31 -25.89 -22.28
C ALA A 17 48.89 -25.75 -20.81
N GLY A 18 48.85 -24.52 -20.30
CA GLY A 18 48.23 -24.25 -19.01
C GLY A 18 46.81 -24.79 -19.07
N CYS A 19 46.56 -25.90 -18.37
CA CYS A 19 45.21 -26.41 -18.17
C CYS A 19 44.38 -25.26 -17.62
N ALA A 20 43.33 -24.89 -18.36
CA ALA A 20 42.20 -24.18 -17.80
C ALA A 20 41.61 -25.08 -16.71
N THR A 21 42.10 -24.93 -15.48
CA THR A 21 41.54 -25.55 -14.29
C THR A 21 40.22 -24.86 -14.04
N THR A 22 39.16 -25.35 -14.69
CA THR A 22 37.80 -25.11 -14.25
C THR A 22 37.62 -25.90 -12.95
N THR A 23 37.27 -25.21 -11.87
CA THR A 23 36.97 -25.81 -10.56
C THR A 23 35.53 -26.31 -10.48
N ASP A 24 34.81 -26.29 -11.61
CA ASP A 24 33.48 -26.86 -11.74
C ASP A 24 33.55 -28.39 -11.89
N PRO A 25 33.08 -29.16 -10.89
CA PRO A 25 33.06 -30.62 -10.96
C PRO A 25 32.12 -31.17 -12.06
N HIS A 26 31.22 -30.35 -12.62
CA HIS A 26 30.39 -30.73 -13.77
C HIS A 26 31.14 -30.63 -15.11
N GLU A 27 32.19 -29.81 -15.20
CA GLU A 27 33.00 -29.64 -16.41
C GLU A 27 34.36 -30.36 -16.35
N GLY A 28 34.90 -30.58 -15.14
CA GLY A 28 36.26 -31.12 -14.93
C GLY A 28 36.40 -32.65 -14.79
N GLY A 29 35.30 -33.39 -14.75
CA GLY A 29 35.31 -34.86 -14.56
C GLY A 29 35.97 -35.32 -13.25
N LEU A 30 36.21 -36.63 -13.14
CA LEU A 30 36.69 -37.33 -11.93
C LEU A 30 38.01 -36.76 -11.34
N LEU A 31 38.91 -36.23 -12.18
CA LEU A 31 40.19 -35.66 -11.74
C LEU A 31 40.03 -34.25 -11.13
N GLY A 32 39.08 -33.43 -11.63
CA GLY A 32 38.73 -32.13 -11.03
C GLY A 32 38.05 -32.28 -9.66
N GLY A 33 37.28 -33.36 -9.47
CA GLY A 33 36.68 -33.70 -8.18
C GLY A 33 37.70 -34.04 -7.10
N ILE A 34 38.80 -34.73 -7.45
CA ILE A 34 39.84 -35.14 -6.48
C ILE A 34 40.76 -33.97 -6.12
N GLN A 35 41.07 -33.08 -7.07
CA GLN A 35 41.77 -31.81 -6.77
C GLN A 35 40.92 -30.87 -5.92
N GLY A 36 39.58 -30.85 -6.11
CA GLY A 36 38.65 -30.08 -5.28
C GLY A 36 38.52 -30.56 -3.83
N MET A 37 38.80 -31.85 -3.55
CA MET A 37 38.84 -32.39 -2.18
C MET A 37 40.13 -32.04 -1.43
N GLY A 38 41.25 -31.85 -2.14
CA GLY A 38 42.53 -31.44 -1.53
C GLY A 38 42.74 -29.92 -1.41
N SER A 39 41.96 -29.12 -2.12
CA SER A 39 42.15 -27.66 -2.23
C SER A 39 41.19 -26.81 -1.37
N GLY A 40 40.24 -27.42 -0.66
CA GLY A 40 39.22 -26.71 0.14
C GLY A 40 38.06 -26.12 -0.68
N ALA A 41 38.02 -26.34 -2.00
CA ALA A 41 36.98 -25.80 -2.88
C ALA A 41 35.57 -26.38 -2.60
N TYR A 42 35.49 -27.59 -2.04
CA TYR A 42 34.21 -28.14 -1.57
C TYR A 42 33.69 -27.39 -0.35
N ASP A 43 34.54 -27.18 0.67
CA ASP A 43 34.17 -26.48 1.90
C ASP A 43 33.74 -25.04 1.60
N GLN A 44 34.41 -24.35 0.67
CA GLN A 44 33.99 -23.02 0.20
C GLN A 44 32.57 -23.02 -0.37
N ARG A 45 32.20 -23.99 -1.22
CA ARG A 45 30.83 -24.07 -1.76
C ARG A 45 29.79 -24.43 -0.71
N VAL A 46 30.16 -25.25 0.28
CA VAL A 46 29.26 -25.54 1.41
C VAL A 46 29.02 -24.25 2.20
N GLN A 47 30.09 -23.53 2.54
CA GLN A 47 30.00 -22.27 3.26
C GLN A 47 29.18 -21.22 2.49
N GLU A 48 29.41 -21.04 1.18
CA GLU A 48 28.60 -20.14 0.34
C GLU A 48 27.10 -20.49 0.35
N ARG A 49 26.77 -21.78 0.35
CA ARG A 49 25.38 -22.25 0.42
C ARG A 49 24.77 -22.03 1.79
N GLU A 50 25.54 -22.25 2.86
CA GLU A 50 25.12 -21.97 4.24
C GLU A 50 24.89 -20.47 4.45
N ASP A 51 25.81 -19.62 4.01
CA ASP A 51 25.69 -18.16 4.05
C ASP A 51 24.44 -17.69 3.28
N ARG A 52 24.24 -18.22 2.07
CA ARG A 52 23.04 -17.89 1.27
C ARG A 52 21.75 -18.37 1.93
N LEU A 53 21.76 -19.54 2.55
CA LEU A 53 20.61 -20.07 3.28
C LEU A 53 20.28 -19.20 4.50
N GLU A 54 21.30 -18.73 5.22
CA GLU A 54 21.13 -17.79 6.33
C GLU A 54 20.54 -16.46 5.86
N GLN A 55 21.08 -15.87 4.78
CA GLN A 55 20.53 -14.65 4.17
C GLN A 55 19.06 -14.81 3.75
N LEU A 56 18.71 -15.95 3.13
CA LEU A 56 17.33 -16.23 2.74
C LEU A 56 16.40 -16.38 3.96
N ARG A 57 16.87 -16.98 5.06
CA ARG A 57 16.11 -17.09 6.30
C ARG A 57 15.89 -15.72 6.95
N GLN A 58 16.90 -14.87 6.96
CA GLN A 58 16.80 -13.49 7.46
C GLN A 58 15.79 -12.70 6.63
N ALA A 59 15.91 -12.72 5.29
CA ALA A 59 14.96 -12.06 4.40
C ALA A 59 13.52 -12.60 4.58
N GLN A 60 13.36 -13.90 4.78
CA GLN A 60 12.05 -14.50 5.06
C GLN A 60 11.44 -13.99 6.37
N GLN A 61 12.25 -13.85 7.44
CA GLN A 61 11.80 -13.31 8.72
C GLN A 61 11.42 -11.83 8.61
N GLU A 62 12.20 -11.03 7.88
CA GLU A 62 11.91 -9.63 7.61
C GLU A 62 10.58 -9.47 6.85
N LEU A 63 10.42 -10.20 5.74
CA LEU A 63 9.19 -10.17 4.93
C LEU A 63 7.97 -10.66 5.71
N GLN A 64 8.13 -11.66 6.59
CA GLN A 64 7.04 -12.12 7.44
C GLN A 64 6.61 -11.03 8.43
N THR A 65 7.59 -10.34 9.04
CA THR A 65 7.33 -9.22 9.96
C THR A 65 6.64 -8.06 9.23
N GLU A 66 7.12 -7.70 8.05
CA GLU A 66 6.53 -6.65 7.23
C GLU A 66 5.08 -6.99 6.82
N ARG A 67 4.83 -8.25 6.44
CA ARG A 67 3.49 -8.72 6.11
C ARG A 67 2.53 -8.61 7.30
N GLU A 68 2.98 -8.98 8.50
CA GLU A 68 2.17 -8.88 9.71
C GLU A 68 1.84 -7.42 10.06
N ASP A 69 2.82 -6.51 9.93
CA ASP A 69 2.59 -5.07 10.13
C ASP A 69 1.59 -4.51 9.10
N LEU A 70 1.74 -4.86 7.82
CA LEU A 70 0.83 -4.43 6.76
C LEU A 70 -0.61 -4.94 6.98
N GLU A 71 -0.79 -6.21 7.38
CA GLU A 71 -2.12 -6.74 7.71
C GLU A 71 -2.74 -6.07 8.94
N ALA A 72 -1.93 -5.75 9.95
CA ALA A 72 -2.39 -5.00 11.12
C ALA A 72 -2.83 -3.58 10.74
N ARG A 73 -2.06 -2.88 9.90
CA ARG A 73 -2.41 -1.55 9.38
C ARG A 73 -3.70 -1.58 8.56
N LYS A 74 -3.81 -2.53 7.63
CA LYS A 74 -5.01 -2.73 6.80
C LYS A 74 -6.25 -2.99 7.65
N THR A 75 -6.13 -3.82 8.69
CA THR A 75 -7.24 -4.11 9.61
C THR A 75 -7.67 -2.88 10.38
N ARG A 76 -6.72 -2.07 10.87
CA ARG A 76 -7.01 -0.80 11.55
C ARG A 76 -7.72 0.18 10.62
N GLN A 77 -7.18 0.37 9.42
CA GLN A 77 -7.73 1.29 8.43
C GLN A 77 -9.16 0.92 8.03
N ARG A 78 -9.47 -0.37 7.88
CA ARG A 78 -10.84 -0.85 7.60
C ARG A 78 -11.81 -0.53 8.74
N ARG A 79 -11.38 -0.68 9.99
CA ARG A 79 -12.22 -0.36 11.16
C ARG A 79 -12.54 1.12 11.23
N GLU A 80 -11.56 1.97 10.96
CA GLU A 80 -11.76 3.43 10.92
C GLU A 80 -12.74 3.83 9.80
N VAL A 81 -12.59 3.32 8.58
CA VAL A 81 -13.54 3.59 7.49
C VAL A 81 -14.95 3.13 7.85
N ALA A 82 -15.10 1.97 8.49
CA ALA A 82 -16.39 1.48 8.95
C ALA A 82 -17.03 2.43 9.99
N LEU A 83 -16.24 2.94 10.93
CA LEU A 83 -16.70 3.91 11.93
C LEU A 83 -17.12 5.23 11.28
N GLU A 84 -16.37 5.70 10.28
CA GLU A 84 -16.70 6.92 9.53
C GLU A 84 -18.03 6.78 8.77
N ARG A 85 -18.27 5.61 8.16
CA ARG A 85 -19.56 5.30 7.53
C ARG A 85 -20.71 5.29 8.53
N GLU A 86 -20.51 4.70 9.70
CA GLU A 86 -21.53 4.69 10.76
C GLU A 86 -21.90 6.11 11.20
N ARG A 87 -20.89 6.98 11.36
CA ARG A 87 -21.10 8.40 11.71
C ARG A 87 -21.85 9.15 10.61
N LEU A 88 -21.52 8.91 9.34
CA LEU A 88 -22.23 9.54 8.22
C LEU A 88 -23.68 9.06 8.13
N ALA A 89 -23.93 7.76 8.35
CA ALA A 89 -25.28 7.20 8.39
C ALA A 89 -26.10 7.68 9.60
N ALA A 90 -25.46 8.05 10.71
CA ALA A 90 -26.13 8.73 11.81
C ALA A 90 -26.55 10.14 11.40
N LEU A 91 -25.62 10.92 10.81
CA LEU A 91 -25.91 12.26 10.32
C LEU A 91 -27.03 12.25 9.26
N ASP A 92 -27.09 11.22 8.40
CA ASP A 92 -28.11 11.10 7.36
C ASP A 92 -29.52 10.95 7.94
N ARG A 93 -29.65 10.15 9.01
CA ARG A 93 -30.90 10.02 9.76
C ARG A 93 -31.30 11.35 10.40
N ASP A 94 -30.34 12.08 10.96
CA ASP A 94 -30.57 13.36 11.60
C ASP A 94 -31.02 14.43 10.58
N VAL A 95 -30.35 14.52 9.42
CA VAL A 95 -30.72 15.39 8.29
C VAL A 95 -32.11 15.03 7.74
N THR A 96 -32.44 13.74 7.65
CA THR A 96 -33.78 13.30 7.28
C THR A 96 -34.83 13.74 8.30
N GLY A 97 -34.51 13.67 9.59
CA GLY A 97 -35.37 14.19 10.65
C GLY A 97 -35.59 15.70 10.55
N LEU A 98 -34.52 16.46 10.34
CA LEU A 98 -34.57 17.92 10.17
C LEU A 98 -35.37 18.32 8.93
N SER A 99 -35.20 17.61 7.82
CA SER A 99 -35.97 17.87 6.59
C SER A 99 -37.47 17.74 6.81
N ARG A 100 -37.94 16.75 7.58
CA ARG A 100 -39.37 16.61 7.93
C ARG A 100 -39.86 17.76 8.81
N GLN A 101 -39.00 18.26 9.71
CA GLN A 101 -39.34 19.42 10.54
C GLN A 101 -39.48 20.69 9.70
N VAL A 102 -38.57 20.91 8.75
CA VAL A 102 -38.63 22.04 7.82
C VAL A 102 -39.86 21.95 6.91
N GLU A 103 -40.23 20.76 6.45
CA GLU A 103 -41.48 20.53 5.70
C GLU A 103 -42.71 20.93 6.53
N SER A 104 -42.77 20.51 7.81
CA SER A 104 -43.84 20.94 8.73
C SER A 104 -43.84 22.44 9.04
N LEU A 105 -42.69 23.12 8.98
CA LEU A 105 -42.60 24.58 9.09
C LEU A 105 -43.13 25.24 7.80
N SER A 106 -42.79 24.69 6.64
CA SER A 106 -43.30 25.13 5.33
C SER A 106 -44.83 25.10 5.28
N ASP A 107 -45.44 24.02 5.78
CA ASP A 107 -46.90 23.89 5.86
C ASP A 107 -47.55 24.96 6.77
N ARG A 108 -46.84 25.42 7.81
CA ARG A 108 -47.35 26.39 8.80
C ARG A 108 -47.16 27.85 8.38
N HIS A 109 -46.00 28.18 7.81
CA HIS A 109 -45.62 29.55 7.46
C HIS A 109 -45.86 29.88 5.98
N GLY A 110 -46.20 28.87 5.17
CA GLY A 110 -46.37 28.98 3.73
C GLY A 110 -45.04 28.76 2.99
N GLU A 111 -45.11 28.16 1.81
CA GLU A 111 -43.95 27.81 0.98
C GLU A 111 -43.17 29.05 0.48
N GLU A 112 -43.77 30.25 0.54
CA GLU A 112 -43.14 31.51 0.15
C GLU A 112 -42.34 32.18 1.27
N ASP A 113 -42.30 31.60 2.48
CA ASP A 113 -41.45 32.11 3.56
C ASP A 113 -39.96 31.96 3.17
N GLN A 114 -39.29 33.11 3.04
CA GLN A 114 -37.89 33.18 2.60
C GLN A 114 -36.94 32.40 3.52
N ARG A 115 -37.24 32.31 4.82
CA ARG A 115 -36.39 31.61 5.79
C ARG A 115 -36.55 30.09 5.64
N VAL A 116 -37.77 29.62 5.38
CA VAL A 116 -38.04 28.20 5.10
C VAL A 116 -37.36 27.78 3.78
N GLN A 117 -37.47 28.58 2.71
CA GLN A 117 -36.80 28.30 1.44
C GLN A 117 -35.27 28.25 1.58
N ALA A 118 -34.70 29.17 2.36
CA ALA A 118 -33.27 29.18 2.65
C ALA A 118 -32.82 27.91 3.40
N LEU A 119 -33.62 27.44 4.37
CA LEU A 119 -33.35 26.18 5.07
C LEU A 119 -33.42 24.97 4.15
N GLN A 120 -34.44 24.88 3.29
CA GLN A 120 -34.57 23.80 2.32
C GLN A 120 -33.36 23.74 1.38
N THR A 121 -32.95 24.89 0.84
CA THR A 121 -31.78 24.97 -0.05
C THR A 121 -30.49 24.50 0.65
N ARG A 122 -30.28 24.91 1.90
CA ARG A 122 -29.10 24.48 2.67
C ARG A 122 -29.14 23.00 3.04
N LEU A 123 -30.31 22.45 3.34
CA LEU A 123 -30.49 21.02 3.57
C LEU A 123 -30.15 20.19 2.33
N ASP A 124 -30.55 20.67 1.14
CA ASP A 124 -30.23 19.98 -0.11
C ASP A 124 -28.73 20.05 -0.44
N ASP A 125 -28.08 21.19 -0.18
CA ASP A 125 -26.62 21.30 -0.28
C ASP A 125 -25.90 20.36 0.71
N LEU A 126 -26.35 20.33 1.97
CA LEU A 126 -25.83 19.43 3.00
C LEU A 126 -25.92 17.96 2.56
N ARG A 127 -27.08 17.54 2.05
CA ARG A 127 -27.29 16.19 1.48
C ARG A 127 -26.34 15.90 0.31
N GLY A 128 -26.16 16.86 -0.60
CA GLY A 128 -25.25 16.71 -1.74
C GLY A 128 -23.80 16.48 -1.30
N ARG A 129 -23.34 17.24 -0.31
CA ARG A 129 -22.00 17.08 0.26
C ARG A 129 -21.84 15.75 1.00
N MET A 130 -22.86 15.31 1.74
CA MET A 130 -22.85 13.99 2.39
C MET A 130 -22.74 12.84 1.37
N ASN A 131 -23.49 12.90 0.27
CA ASN A 131 -23.40 11.90 -0.80
C ASN A 131 -22.00 11.87 -1.47
N THR A 132 -21.41 13.04 -1.65
CA THR A 132 -20.03 13.16 -2.15
C THR A 132 -19.04 12.50 -1.19
N GLN A 133 -19.23 12.73 0.11
CA GLN A 133 -18.41 12.13 1.14
C GLN A 133 -18.56 10.61 1.21
N GLN A 134 -19.78 10.08 1.12
CA GLN A 134 -20.03 8.64 1.07
C GLN A 134 -19.28 8.00 -0.10
N SER A 135 -19.36 8.61 -1.28
CA SER A 135 -18.66 8.12 -2.48
C SER A 135 -17.13 8.13 -2.31
N ALA A 136 -16.58 9.13 -1.61
CA ALA A 136 -15.16 9.21 -1.32
C ALA A 136 -14.69 8.14 -0.30
N LEU A 137 -15.53 7.80 0.68
CA LEU A 137 -15.28 6.69 1.60
C LEU A 137 -15.30 5.33 0.88
N ASP A 138 -16.20 5.17 -0.09
CA ASP A 138 -16.27 3.94 -0.89
C ASP A 138 -15.04 3.75 -1.78
N ALA A 139 -14.51 4.85 -2.34
CA ALA A 139 -13.28 4.83 -3.12
C ALA A 139 -12.04 4.43 -2.28
N LEU A 140 -11.99 4.83 -1.00
CA LEU A 140 -10.91 4.49 -0.07
C LEU A 140 -10.84 2.99 0.25
N GLU A 141 -11.96 2.28 0.19
CA GLU A 141 -11.97 0.82 0.40
C GLU A 141 -11.43 0.07 -0.83
N GLY A 142 -11.62 0.63 -2.03
CA GLY A 142 -11.22 0.03 -3.30
C GLY A 142 -9.74 0.20 -3.67
N SER A 143 -9.03 1.19 -3.13
CA SER A 143 -7.65 1.53 -3.53
C SER A 143 -6.57 0.56 -3.03
N GLY A 144 -6.90 -0.34 -2.09
CA GLY A 144 -6.11 -1.54 -1.81
C GLY A 144 -4.77 -1.37 -1.07
N MET A 145 -4.24 -0.17 -0.87
CA MET A 145 -3.03 0.05 -0.06
C MET A 145 -3.14 1.33 0.78
N GLY A 146 -2.84 1.19 2.07
CA GLY A 146 -2.76 2.27 3.04
C GLY A 146 -1.44 3.03 2.93
N ASP A 147 -1.28 3.78 1.85
CA ASP A 147 -0.16 4.70 1.66
C ASP A 147 -0.41 6.06 2.36
N ALA A 148 0.61 6.92 2.34
CA ALA A 148 0.54 8.25 2.93
C ALA A 148 -0.56 9.14 2.30
N GLU A 149 -0.90 8.88 1.03
CA GLU A 149 -1.96 9.58 0.32
C GLU A 149 -3.35 9.19 0.84
N THR A 150 -3.58 7.89 1.06
CA THR A 150 -4.79 7.34 1.66
C THR A 150 -5.02 7.90 3.07
N ASP A 151 -3.96 8.03 3.87
CA ASP A 151 -4.02 8.62 5.22
C ASP A 151 -4.27 10.13 5.20
N LEU A 152 -3.70 10.87 4.24
CA LEU A 152 -4.02 12.28 4.03
C LEU A 152 -5.49 12.44 3.63
N ARG A 153 -5.96 11.63 2.68
CA ARG A 153 -7.33 11.67 2.17
C ARG A 153 -8.33 11.37 3.28
N ARG A 154 -8.03 10.41 4.15
CA ARG A 154 -8.85 10.08 5.33
C ARG A 154 -9.01 11.29 6.25
N ARG A 155 -7.92 11.97 6.60
CA ARG A 155 -7.97 13.18 7.44
C ARG A 155 -8.83 14.28 6.81
N GLN A 156 -8.70 14.49 5.50
CA GLN A 156 -9.56 15.43 4.79
C GLN A 156 -11.05 15.06 4.89
N LEU A 157 -11.39 13.77 4.79
CA LEU A 157 -12.77 13.32 4.95
C LEU A 157 -13.27 13.50 6.38
N GLU A 158 -12.43 13.26 7.38
CA GLU A 158 -12.80 13.51 8.78
C GLU A 158 -13.11 14.99 9.04
N GLU A 159 -12.29 15.89 8.48
CA GLU A 159 -12.52 17.34 8.52
C GLU A 159 -13.82 17.72 7.79
N GLN A 160 -14.05 17.17 6.60
CA GLN A 160 -15.28 17.40 5.85
C GLN A 160 -16.51 16.95 6.64
N ARG A 161 -16.49 15.77 7.27
CA ARG A 161 -17.60 15.30 8.11
C ARG A 161 -17.85 16.21 9.31
N ASN A 162 -16.79 16.73 9.93
CA ASN A 162 -16.94 17.68 11.04
C ASN A 162 -17.63 18.97 10.55
N ALA A 163 -17.23 19.50 9.40
CA ALA A 163 -17.87 20.66 8.80
C ALA A 163 -19.35 20.41 8.45
N LEU A 164 -19.70 19.20 7.96
CA LEU A 164 -21.10 18.84 7.70
C LEU A 164 -21.93 18.78 8.99
N ARG A 165 -21.33 18.28 10.08
CA ARG A 165 -21.98 18.26 11.39
C ARG A 165 -22.21 19.67 11.92
N GLU A 166 -21.24 20.56 11.79
CA GLU A 166 -21.38 21.96 12.19
C GLU A 166 -22.49 22.67 11.39
N GLU A 167 -22.56 22.46 10.07
CA GLU A 167 -23.65 23.01 9.26
C GLU A 167 -25.01 22.44 9.69
N PHE A 168 -25.08 21.13 9.97
CA PHE A 168 -26.30 20.53 10.50
C PHE A 168 -26.76 21.17 11.82
N ASP A 169 -25.84 21.37 12.77
CA ASP A 169 -26.14 21.98 14.07
C ASP A 169 -26.67 23.43 13.90
N LEU A 170 -26.07 24.20 12.97
CA LEU A 170 -26.55 25.55 12.63
C LEU A 170 -27.95 25.53 12.00
N LEU A 171 -28.22 24.60 11.09
CA LEU A 171 -29.55 24.45 10.48
C LEU A 171 -30.59 24.06 11.52
N MET A 172 -30.20 23.22 12.48
CA MET A 172 -31.07 22.82 13.56
C MET A 172 -31.47 24.03 14.42
N GLU A 173 -30.49 24.84 14.83
CA GLU A 173 -30.72 26.09 15.57
C GLU A 173 -31.67 27.04 14.83
N LEU A 174 -31.42 27.27 13.55
CA LEU A 174 -32.26 28.14 12.70
C LEU A 174 -33.71 27.64 12.60
N SER A 175 -33.92 26.33 12.51
CA SER A 175 -35.29 25.78 12.47
C SER A 175 -36.01 25.90 13.82
N LEU A 176 -35.30 25.82 14.94
CA LEU A 176 -35.89 26.01 16.27
C LEU A 176 -36.32 27.46 16.45
N ASP A 177 -35.53 28.41 15.95
CA ASP A 177 -35.87 29.83 15.97
C ASP A 177 -37.05 30.18 15.05
N LEU A 178 -37.31 29.39 14.00
CA LEU A 178 -38.51 29.53 13.18
C LEU A 178 -39.76 28.91 13.82
N ALA A 179 -39.57 27.90 14.67
CA ALA A 179 -40.67 27.20 15.33
C ALA A 179 -41.23 27.95 16.56
N ARG A 180 -40.56 29.01 17.03
CA ARG A 180 -40.97 29.86 18.14
C ARG A 180 -41.94 30.94 17.69
#